data_AF-A0A818TJ93-F1
#
_entry.id   AF-A0A818TJ93-F1
#
_cell.length_a   1.000
_cell.length_b   1.000
_cell.length_c   1.000
_cell.angle_alpha   90.00
_cell.angle_beta   90.00
_cell.angle_gamma   90.00
#
_symmetry.space_group_name_H-M   'P 1'
#
loop_
_entity.id
_entity.type
_entity.pdbx_description
1 polymer ?
#
loop_
_entity_poly.entity_id
_entity_poly.type
_entity_poly.pdbx_seq_one_letter_code
_entity_poly.pdbx_strand_id
1 'polypeptide(L)'
;MSTDQERRKGRAIFDAYVSLRKIAEKYELEEKLAIPRVVFVGETSSGKSMLVQNFLRFPCAFSQSDVGTRYPILYRLRYNSTLGDNVILINHPATVKRLQDLAEHLWHVMEQIEREDGFC
;
A
#
# COMPACT_ATOMS: atom_id res chain seq x y z
N MET A 1 -17.77 -28.91 0.27
CA MET A 1 -16.76 -28.78 -0.80
C MET A 1 -15.38 -28.84 -0.15
N SER A 2 -14.41 -29.53 -0.75
CA SER A 2 -13.08 -29.74 -0.14
C SER A 2 -12.27 -28.43 -0.13
N THR A 3 -11.62 -28.13 0.99
CA THR A 3 -10.79 -26.93 1.22
C THR A 3 -9.66 -26.76 0.18
N ASP A 4 -9.19 -27.84 -0.42
CA ASP A 4 -8.19 -27.79 -1.50
C ASP A 4 -8.75 -27.25 -2.82
N GLN A 5 -10.03 -27.49 -3.10
CA GLN A 5 -10.69 -27.00 -4.31
C GLN A 5 -10.90 -25.48 -4.24
N GLU A 6 -11.21 -24.95 -3.05
CA GLU A 6 -11.31 -23.51 -2.80
C GLU A 6 -9.96 -22.81 -2.92
N ARG A 7 -8.89 -23.40 -2.36
CA ARG A 7 -7.52 -22.87 -2.50
C ARG A 7 -7.07 -22.80 -3.96
N ARG A 8 -7.34 -23.85 -4.75
CA ARG A 8 -7.03 -23.88 -6.19
C ARG A 8 -7.79 -22.80 -6.96
N LYS A 9 -9.09 -22.64 -6.69
CA LYS A 9 -9.92 -21.60 -7.31
C LYS A 9 -9.41 -20.20 -6.94
N GLY A 10 -9.09 -19.97 -5.67
CA GLY A 10 -8.53 -18.71 -5.18
C GLY A 10 -7.21 -18.35 -5.86
N ARG A 11 -6.31 -19.33 -6.03
CA ARG A 11 -5.04 -19.14 -6.75
C ARG A 11 -5.24 -18.77 -8.22
N ALA A 12 -6.13 -19.46 -8.92
CA ALA A 12 -6.42 -19.15 -10.33
C ALA A 12 -6.99 -17.73 -10.51
N ILE A 13 -7.87 -17.30 -9.61
CA ILE A 13 -8.40 -15.92 -9.61
C ILE A 13 -7.28 -14.91 -9.33
N PHE A 14 -6.40 -15.19 -8.38
CA PHE A 14 -5.27 -14.33 -8.07
C PHE A 14 -4.28 -14.22 -9.23
N ASP A 15 -3.96 -15.32 -9.90
CA ASP A 15 -3.06 -15.34 -11.05
C ASP A 15 -3.65 -14.54 -12.23
N ALA A 16 -4.96 -14.65 -12.45
CA ALA A 16 -5.68 -13.84 -13.44
C ALA A 16 -5.64 -12.34 -13.09
N TYR A 17 -5.86 -12.00 -11.82
CA TYR A 17 -5.74 -10.62 -11.32
C TYR A 17 -4.33 -10.05 -11.53
N VAL A 18 -3.29 -10.81 -11.18
CA VAL A 18 -1.88 -10.40 -11.38
C VAL A 18 -1.60 -10.14 -12.85
N SER A 19 -2.10 -11.01 -13.74
CA SER A 19 -1.91 -10.88 -15.19
C SER A 19 -2.61 -9.64 -15.74
N LEU A 20 -3.86 -9.42 -15.36
CA LEU A 20 -4.62 -8.22 -15.75
C LEU A 20 -3.93 -6.95 -15.27
N ARG A 21 -3.42 -6.94 -14.02
CA ARG A 21 -2.76 -5.76 -13.46
C ARG A 21 -1.44 -5.44 -14.16
N LYS A 22 -0.66 -6.45 -14.55
CA LYS A 22 0.56 -6.24 -15.36
C LYS A 22 0.25 -5.59 -16.71
N ILE A 23 -0.83 -6.00 -17.36
CA ILE A 23 -1.29 -5.40 -18.63
C ILE A 23 -1.74 -3.95 -18.36
N ALA A 24 -2.54 -3.74 -17.31
CA ALA A 24 -3.00 -2.41 -16.93
C ALA A 24 -1.84 -1.44 -16.70
N GLU A 25 -0.81 -1.85 -15.94
CA GLU A 25 0.40 -1.05 -15.68
C GLU A 25 1.20 -0.80 -16.97
N LYS A 26 1.38 -1.82 -17.82
CA LYS A 26 2.20 -1.71 -19.05
C LYS A 26 1.61 -0.74 -20.08
N TYR A 27 0.29 -0.63 -20.14
CA TYR A 27 -0.42 0.16 -21.15
C TYR A 27 -1.14 1.38 -20.57
N GLU A 28 -0.88 1.73 -19.30
CA GLU A 28 -1.50 2.87 -18.61
C GLU A 28 -3.04 2.83 -18.65
N LEU A 29 -3.60 1.63 -18.48
CA LEU A 29 -5.05 1.38 -18.52
C LEU A 29 -5.67 1.22 -17.12
N GLU A 30 -4.92 1.49 -16.05
CA GLU A 30 -5.33 1.21 -14.67
C GLU A 30 -6.64 1.91 -14.27
N GLU A 31 -6.88 3.12 -14.77
CA GLU A 31 -8.13 3.85 -14.54
C GLU A 31 -9.28 3.31 -15.39
N LYS A 32 -9.01 2.89 -16.63
CA LYS A 32 -10.02 2.34 -17.55
C LYS A 32 -10.49 0.95 -17.17
N LEU A 33 -9.58 0.14 -16.62
CA LEU A 33 -9.85 -1.25 -16.24
C LEU A 33 -10.48 -1.39 -14.85
N ALA A 34 -10.71 -0.28 -14.14
CA ALA A 34 -11.34 -0.25 -12.82
C ALA A 34 -10.77 -1.31 -11.87
N ILE A 35 -9.43 -1.46 -11.87
CA ILE A 35 -8.75 -2.50 -11.08
C ILE A 35 -9.16 -2.33 -9.61
N PRO A 36 -9.65 -3.39 -8.93
CA PRO A 36 -10.12 -3.28 -7.56
C PRO A 36 -9.05 -2.68 -6.62
N ARG A 37 -9.47 -1.70 -5.81
CA ARG A 37 -8.65 -1.02 -4.80
C ARG A 37 -9.34 -1.15 -3.44
N VAL A 38 -8.54 -1.29 -2.40
CA VAL A 38 -9.02 -1.19 -1.02
C VAL A 38 -8.71 0.22 -0.54
N VAL A 39 -9.73 0.93 -0.06
CA VAL A 39 -9.62 2.31 0.44
C VAL A 39 -10.00 2.33 1.91
N PHE A 40 -9.15 2.91 2.75
CA PHE A 40 -9.38 3.06 4.18
C PHE A 40 -9.85 4.48 4.45
N VAL A 41 -11.10 4.63 4.90
CA VAL A 41 -11.75 5.93 5.17
C VAL A 41 -12.30 5.94 6.58
N GLY A 42 -12.24 7.10 7.24
CA GLY A 42 -12.74 7.28 8.60
C GLY A 42 -12.27 8.60 9.18
N GLU A 43 -12.90 9.01 10.28
CA GLU A 43 -12.60 10.25 11.01
C GLU A 43 -11.16 10.33 11.49
N THR A 44 -10.67 11.54 11.74
CA THR A 44 -9.34 11.77 12.31
C THR A 44 -9.17 10.98 13.61
N SER A 45 -7.96 10.42 13.82
CA SER A 45 -7.64 9.61 15.01
C SER A 45 -8.40 8.29 15.18
N SER A 46 -9.15 7.82 14.18
CA SER A 46 -9.84 6.51 14.23
C SER A 46 -8.93 5.28 14.06
N GLY A 47 -7.60 5.43 14.14
CA GLY A 47 -6.65 4.32 14.04
C GLY A 47 -6.41 3.75 12.63
N LYS A 48 -6.79 4.47 11.56
CA LYS A 48 -6.65 4.01 10.15
C LYS A 48 -5.24 3.52 9.82
N SER A 49 -4.22 4.30 10.19
CA SER A 49 -2.83 3.97 9.87
C SER A 49 -2.35 2.71 10.60
N MET A 50 -2.83 2.48 11.82
CA MET A 50 -2.58 1.25 12.57
C MET A 50 -3.27 0.04 11.91
N LEU A 51 -4.51 0.21 11.43
CA LEU A 51 -5.22 -0.83 10.69
C LEU A 51 -4.49 -1.21 9.40
N VAL A 52 -4.03 -0.22 8.63
CA VAL A 52 -3.24 -0.43 7.42
C VAL A 52 -1.93 -1.16 7.74
N GLN A 53 -1.20 -0.73 8.77
CA GLN A 53 0.01 -1.39 9.22
C GLN A 53 -0.22 -2.86 9.59
N ASN A 54 -1.29 -3.16 10.34
CA ASN A 54 -1.62 -4.53 10.72
C ASN A 54 -2.03 -5.38 9.52
N PHE A 55 -2.77 -4.81 8.57
CA PHE A 55 -3.18 -5.47 7.34
C PHE A 55 -1.98 -5.78 6.43
N LEU A 56 -1.08 -4.81 6.23
CA LEU A 56 0.10 -4.94 5.38
C LEU A 56 1.27 -5.66 6.07
N ARG A 57 1.23 -5.81 7.40
CA ARG A 57 2.33 -6.30 8.26
C ARG A 57 3.63 -5.53 8.04
N PHE A 58 3.51 -4.21 7.85
CA PHE A 58 4.61 -3.32 7.52
C PHE A 58 4.50 -2.01 8.34
N PRO A 59 5.58 -1.51 8.97
CA PRO A 59 5.55 -0.29 9.79
C PRO A 59 5.26 0.97 8.95
N CYS A 60 3.99 1.30 8.82
CA CYS A 60 3.49 2.47 8.09
C CYS A 60 2.49 3.30 8.89
N ALA A 61 2.27 2.97 10.16
CA ALA A 61 1.40 3.76 11.01
C ALA A 61 2.09 5.06 11.44
N PHE A 62 1.41 6.17 11.21
CA PHE A 62 1.81 7.47 11.74
C PHE A 62 1.49 7.54 13.23
N SER A 63 2.47 7.93 14.05
CA SER A 63 2.37 7.99 15.52
C SER A 63 2.24 9.42 16.08
N GLN A 64 2.31 10.45 15.22
CA GLN A 64 2.27 11.85 15.63
C GLN A 64 0.85 12.30 16.01
N SER A 65 0.75 13.33 16.87
CA SER A 65 -0.45 13.70 17.63
C SER A 65 -1.56 14.42 16.85
N ASP A 66 -1.37 14.75 15.58
CA ASP A 66 -2.32 15.49 14.75
C ASP A 66 -2.87 14.65 13.57
N VAL A 67 -3.31 15.30 12.48
CA VAL A 67 -3.75 14.64 11.24
C VAL A 67 -2.60 13.85 10.64
N GLY A 68 -2.47 12.57 10.99
CA GLY A 68 -1.35 11.70 10.57
C GLY A 68 -1.27 11.42 9.07
N THR A 69 -2.26 11.80 8.26
CA THR A 69 -2.24 11.60 6.80
C THR A 69 -2.89 12.80 6.14
N ARG A 70 -2.08 13.78 5.71
CA ARG A 70 -2.54 15.03 5.07
C ARG A 70 -2.82 14.88 3.58
N TYR A 71 -2.13 13.94 2.94
CA TYR A 71 -2.28 13.60 1.53
C TYR A 71 -2.67 12.13 1.35
N PRO A 72 -3.42 11.75 0.30
CA PRO A 72 -3.71 10.36 0.00
C PRO A 72 -2.42 9.54 -0.19
N ILE A 73 -2.27 8.45 0.57
CA ILE A 73 -1.15 7.52 0.44
C ILE A 73 -1.59 6.30 -0.36
N LEU A 74 -0.84 5.97 -1.40
CA LEU A 74 -1.05 4.76 -2.20
C LEU A 74 -0.01 3.69 -1.85
N TYR A 75 -0.43 2.67 -1.10
CA TYR A 75 0.36 1.44 -0.93
C TYR A 75 0.14 0.49 -2.11
N ARG A 76 1.21 0.13 -2.83
CA ARG A 76 1.15 -0.78 -3.98
C ARG A 76 1.80 -2.13 -3.64
N LEU A 77 0.99 -3.15 -3.44
CA LEU A 77 1.44 -4.53 -3.27
C LEU A 77 1.71 -5.16 -4.65
N ARG A 78 2.94 -5.65 -4.87
CA ARG A 78 3.33 -6.35 -6.10
C ARG A 78 3.68 -7.79 -5.78
N TYR A 79 3.04 -8.72 -6.47
CA TYR A 79 3.39 -10.12 -6.39
C TYR A 79 4.75 -10.37 -7.05
N ASN A 80 5.65 -11.03 -6.33
CA ASN A 80 6.94 -11.45 -6.84
C ASN A 80 7.13 -12.95 -6.58
N SER A 81 7.07 -13.75 -7.65
CA SER A 81 7.19 -15.21 -7.59
C SER A 81 8.61 -15.72 -7.38
N THR A 82 9.62 -14.85 -7.44
CA THR A 82 11.02 -15.25 -7.20
C THR A 82 11.43 -15.12 -5.74
N LEU A 83 10.61 -14.45 -4.93
CA LEU A 83 10.79 -14.39 -3.48
C LEU A 83 10.27 -15.68 -2.86
N GLY A 84 10.97 -16.17 -1.83
CA GLY A 84 10.50 -17.31 -1.04
C GLY A 84 9.17 -17.00 -0.34
N ASP A 85 8.46 -18.05 0.07
CA ASP A 85 7.21 -17.91 0.81
C ASP A 85 7.42 -17.05 2.07
N ASN A 86 6.49 -16.13 2.32
CA ASN A 86 6.50 -15.17 3.45
C ASN A 86 7.59 -14.08 3.41
N VAL A 87 8.30 -13.91 2.31
CA VAL A 87 9.23 -12.78 2.16
C VAL A 87 8.48 -11.55 1.63
N ILE A 88 8.48 -10.47 2.41
CA ILE A 88 7.97 -9.16 1.99
C ILE A 88 9.16 -8.27 1.68
N LEU A 89 9.33 -7.91 0.41
CA LEU A 89 10.30 -6.89 0.00
C LEU A 89 9.63 -5.52 0.06
N ILE A 90 10.23 -4.62 0.83
CA ILE A 90 9.77 -3.23 0.94
C ILE A 90 10.75 -2.34 0.20
N ASN A 91 10.31 -1.78 -0.91
CA ASN A 91 11.05 -0.74 -1.60
C ASN A 91 10.78 0.59 -0.89
N HIS A 92 11.82 1.21 -0.34
CA HIS A 92 11.74 2.50 0.33
C HIS A 92 12.83 3.45 -0.19
N PRO A 93 12.69 4.77 0.01
CA PRO A 93 13.72 5.74 -0.35
C PRO A 93 15.06 5.41 0.32
N ALA A 94 16.16 5.67 -0.38
CA ALA A 94 17.52 5.41 0.11
C ALA A 94 17.88 6.22 1.37
N THR A 95 17.16 7.33 1.59
CA THR A 95 17.26 8.18 2.79
C THR A 95 16.74 7.50 4.06
N VAL A 96 15.88 6.49 3.93
CA VAL A 96 15.31 5.73 5.05
C VAL A 96 16.23 4.57 5.38
N LYS A 97 16.97 4.66 6.49
CA LYS A 97 17.93 3.62 6.91
C LYS A 97 17.29 2.47 7.68
N ARG A 98 16.19 2.74 8.40
CA ARG A 98 15.42 1.73 9.13
C ARG A 98 13.97 1.82 8.70
N LEU A 99 13.33 0.68 8.48
CA LEU A 99 11.94 0.63 8.01
C LEU A 99 10.95 1.29 8.98
N GLN A 100 11.26 1.30 10.27
CA GLN A 100 10.47 1.98 11.31
C GLN A 100 10.41 3.49 11.08
N ASP A 101 11.40 4.06 10.40
CA ASP A 101 11.49 5.49 10.10
C ASP A 101 10.69 5.86 8.83
N LEU A 102 10.07 4.90 8.12
CA LEU A 102 9.37 5.19 6.87
C LEU A 102 8.15 6.10 7.07
N ALA A 103 7.37 5.87 8.13
CA ALA A 103 6.20 6.71 8.42
C ALA A 103 6.61 8.16 8.70
N GLU A 104 7.68 8.36 9.46
CA GLU A 104 8.25 9.69 9.72
C GLU A 104 8.81 10.33 8.45
N HIS A 105 9.47 9.55 7.59
CA HIS A 105 9.93 10.06 6.30
C HIS A 105 8.77 10.52 5.39
N LEU A 106 7.70 9.72 5.29
CA LEU A 106 6.51 10.09 4.52
C LEU A 106 5.84 11.35 5.08
N TRP A 107 5.83 11.50 6.41
CA TRP A 107 5.34 12.72 7.06
C TRP A 107 6.12 13.96 6.59
N HIS A 108 7.44 13.91 6.63
CA HIS A 108 8.27 15.04 6.17
C HIS A 108 8.05 15.38 4.70
N VAL A 109 7.85 14.37 3.84
CA VAL A 109 7.51 14.60 2.43
C VAL A 109 6.17 15.35 2.30
N MET A 110 5.16 14.98 3.10
CA MET A 110 3.88 15.68 3.10
C MET A 110 4.02 17.14 3.56
N GLU A 111 4.80 17.40 4.61
CA GLU A 111 5.06 18.77 5.08
C GLU A 111 5.82 19.61 4.04
N GLN A 112 6.73 19.00 3.28
CA GLN A 112 7.44 19.67 2.20
C GLN A 112 6.48 20.06 1.07
N ILE A 113 5.63 19.12 0.63
CA ILE A 113 4.61 19.39 -0.40
C ILE A 113 3.69 20.53 0.05
N GLU A 114 3.23 20.53 1.30
CA GLU A 114 2.36 21.59 1.84
C GLU A 114 3.02 22.98 1.79
N ARG A 115 4.33 23.05 2.10
CA ARG A 115 5.10 24.30 2.04
C ARG A 115 5.36 24.76 0.60
N GLU A 116 5.55 23.83 -0.33
CA GLU A 116 5.84 24.12 -1.73
C GLU A 116 4.59 24.50 -2.53
N ASP A 117 3.46 23.84 -2.27
CA ASP A 117 2.19 24.08 -2.97
C ASP A 117 1.41 25.29 -2.44
N GLY A 118 1.85 25.91 -1.34
CA GLY A 118 1.29 27.18 -0.84
C GLY A 118 -0.16 27.09 -0.32
N PHE A 119 -0.62 25.91 0.10
CA PHE A 119 -1.92 25.75 0.75
C PHE A 119 -1.88 26.32 2.18
N CYS A 120 -2.07 27.64 2.28
CA CYS A 120 -2.47 28.37 3.49
C CYS A 120 -3.87 28.94 3.29
#